data_AF-A0A7V9L3I0-F1
#
_entry.id   AF-A0A7V9L3I0-F1
#
_cell.length_a   1.000
_cell.length_b   1.000
_cell.length_c   1.000
_cell.angle_alpha   90.00
_cell.angle_beta   90.00
_cell.angle_gamma   90.00
#
_symmetry.space_group_name_H-M   'P 1'
#
loop_
_entity.id
_entity.type
_entity.pdbx_description
1 polymer ?
#
loop_
_entity_poly.entity_id
_entity_poly.type
_entity_poly.pdbx_seq_one_letter_code
_entity_poly.pdbx_strand_id
1 'polypeptide(L)'
;MKEPKPELVELPPTGELQPEPPVVARMIVEIRSDGSRTIARGAVEDVATGQRTTLEARGDSPIQLAIALARSLTQLPKLTARSALRGLLGGRKK
;
A
#
# COMPACT_ATOMS: atom_id res chain seq x y z
N MET A 1 -34.96 15.56 26.08
CA MET A 1 -33.66 15.66 25.37
C MET A 1 -33.99 15.80 23.89
N LYS A 2 -33.59 16.89 23.22
CA LYS A 2 -33.85 17.08 21.78
C LYS A 2 -32.75 16.35 21.00
N GLU A 3 -33.14 15.48 20.08
CA GLU A 3 -32.21 14.83 19.16
C GLU A 3 -31.49 15.89 18.29
N PRO A 4 -30.17 15.77 18.07
CA PRO A 4 -29.46 16.69 17.19
C PRO A 4 -29.98 16.51 15.76
N LYS A 5 -30.49 17.60 15.19
CA LYS A 5 -30.99 17.66 13.82
C LYS A 5 -29.84 17.29 12.87
N PRO A 6 -30.02 16.34 11.93
CA PRO A 6 -28.96 15.95 11.00
C PRO A 6 -28.52 17.16 10.19
N GLU A 7 -27.24 17.51 10.31
CA GLU A 7 -26.60 18.56 9.51
C GLU A 7 -26.33 17.97 8.12
N LEU A 8 -27.00 18.54 7.11
CA LEU A 8 -26.75 18.22 5.71
C LEU A 8 -25.35 18.74 5.36
N VAL A 9 -24.39 17.83 5.18
CA VAL A 9 -23.07 18.18 4.66
C VAL A 9 -23.28 18.67 3.22
N GLU A 10 -23.10 19.97 3.01
CA GLU A 10 -23.24 20.63 1.72
C GLU A 10 -22.09 20.19 0.80
N LEU A 11 -22.38 19.13 0.03
CA LEU A 11 -21.67 18.67 -1.17
C LEU A 11 -20.25 18.11 -0.95
N PRO A 12 -19.90 16.99 -1.63
CA PRO A 12 -18.52 16.57 -1.71
C PRO A 12 -17.70 17.68 -2.41
N PRO A 13 -16.41 17.86 -2.04
CA PRO A 13 -15.58 18.89 -2.64
C PRO A 13 -15.59 18.78 -4.17
N THR A 14 -16.01 19.85 -4.83
CA THR A 14 -16.19 19.98 -6.29
C THR A 14 -14.87 20.06 -7.07
N GLY A 15 -13.74 19.78 -6.43
CA GLY A 15 -12.44 19.77 -7.09
C GLY A 15 -12.26 18.50 -7.93
N GLU A 16 -11.78 18.64 -9.16
CA GLU A 16 -11.29 17.49 -9.93
C GLU A 16 -10.18 16.81 -9.12
N LEU A 17 -10.35 15.51 -8.83
CA LEU A 17 -9.29 14.71 -8.25
C LEU A 17 -8.10 14.75 -9.21
N GLN A 18 -6.94 15.18 -8.72
CA GLN A 18 -5.72 15.10 -9.52
C GLN A 18 -5.54 13.66 -10.00
N PRO A 19 -5.19 13.45 -11.28
CA PRO A 19 -4.95 12.10 -11.77
C PRO A 19 -3.80 11.48 -10.98
N GLU A 20 -4.10 10.36 -10.30
CA GLU A 20 -3.09 9.60 -9.56
C GLU A 20 -2.10 8.92 -10.54
N PRO A 21 -0.83 8.72 -10.13
CA PRO A 21 0.08 7.87 -10.88
C PRO A 21 -0.48 6.44 -11.05
N PRO A 22 -0.09 5.71 -12.11
CA PRO A 22 -0.55 4.35 -12.32
C PRO A 22 -0.11 3.41 -11.20
N VAL A 23 -0.95 2.44 -10.86
CA VAL A 23 -0.62 1.38 -9.89
C VAL A 23 0.46 0.47 -10.48
N VAL A 24 1.64 0.49 -9.88
CA VAL A 24 2.79 -0.35 -10.29
C VAL A 24 2.99 -1.58 -9.41
N ALA A 25 2.42 -1.59 -8.21
CA ALA A 25 2.52 -2.71 -7.28
C ALA A 25 1.29 -2.75 -6.36
N ARG A 26 0.96 -3.93 -5.83
CA ARG A 26 -0.08 -4.14 -4.83
C ARG A 26 0.46 -4.98 -3.68
N MET A 27 0.14 -4.61 -2.45
CA MET A 27 0.46 -5.40 -1.25
C MET A 27 -0.82 -5.60 -0.45
N ILE A 28 -1.11 -6.85 -0.12
CA ILE A 28 -2.22 -7.22 0.75
C ILE A 28 -1.65 -8.08 1.87
N VAL A 29 -1.90 -7.68 3.11
CA VAL A 29 -1.48 -8.41 4.31
C VAL A 29 -2.64 -8.54 5.30
N GLU A 30 -2.78 -9.72 5.88
CA GLU A 30 -3.56 -9.97 7.07
C GLU A 30 -2.68 -9.73 8.29
N ILE A 31 -3.17 -8.99 9.28
CA ILE A 31 -2.48 -8.75 10.55
C ILE A 31 -3.27 -9.44 11.67
N ARG A 32 -2.63 -10.35 12.40
CA ARG A 32 -3.18 -11.01 13.58
C ARG A 32 -2.39 -10.59 14.81
N SER A 33 -3.08 -10.08 15.82
CA SER A 33 -2.48 -9.66 17.08
C SER A 33 -3.30 -10.16 18.26
N ASP A 34 -2.63 -10.64 19.31
CA ASP A 34 -3.23 -10.96 20.61
C ASP A 34 -2.82 -9.96 21.71
N GLY A 35 -2.17 -8.86 21.33
CA GLY A 35 -1.64 -7.83 22.24
C GLY A 35 -0.21 -8.10 22.75
N SER A 36 0.28 -9.34 22.64
CA SER A 36 1.67 -9.71 23.01
C SER A 36 2.50 -10.12 21.80
N ARG A 37 1.86 -10.67 20.78
CA ARG A 37 2.48 -11.14 19.55
C ARG A 37 1.68 -10.65 18.36
N THR A 38 2.38 -10.12 17.37
CA THR A 38 1.77 -9.69 16.11
C THR A 38 2.45 -10.34 14.91
N ILE A 39 1.64 -10.82 13.99
CA ILE A 39 2.08 -11.48 12.76
C ILE A 39 1.33 -10.85 11.59
N ALA A 40 2.06 -10.44 10.55
CA ALA A 40 1.49 -10.07 9.26
C ALA A 40 1.82 -11.11 8.20
N ARG A 41 0.84 -11.54 7.41
CA ARG A 41 1.01 -12.51 6.33
C ARG A 41 0.27 -12.07 5.09
N GLY A 42 0.89 -12.20 3.94
CA GLY A 42 0.28 -11.75 2.69
C GLY A 42 1.16 -11.94 1.48
N ALA A 43 0.97 -11.05 0.51
CA ALA A 43 1.75 -11.05 -0.71
C ALA A 43 1.92 -9.64 -1.28
N VAL A 44 2.99 -9.49 -2.05
CA VAL A 44 3.25 -8.34 -2.91
C VAL A 44 3.20 -8.80 -4.36
N GLU A 45 2.55 -8.02 -5.22
CA GLU A 45 2.44 -8.23 -6.65
C GLU A 45 3.05 -7.03 -7.38
N ASP A 46 3.92 -7.28 -8.36
CA ASP A 46 4.34 -6.30 -9.37
C ASP A 46 3.34 -6.35 -10.52
N VAL A 47 2.59 -5.26 -10.69
CA VAL A 47 1.51 -5.18 -11.68
C VAL A 47 2.07 -5.16 -13.10
N ALA A 48 3.31 -4.69 -13.30
CA ALA A 48 3.91 -4.61 -14.63
C ALA A 48 4.34 -5.99 -15.16
N THR A 49 4.69 -6.92 -14.28
CA THR A 49 5.21 -8.25 -14.65
C THR A 49 4.28 -9.39 -14.24
N GLY A 50 3.28 -9.15 -13.40
CA GLY A 50 2.41 -10.16 -12.79
C GLY A 50 3.12 -11.04 -11.76
N GLN A 51 4.37 -10.73 -11.40
CA GLN A 51 5.12 -11.50 -10.41
C GLN A 51 4.56 -11.27 -9.02
N ARG A 52 4.40 -12.36 -8.26
CA ARG A 52 3.87 -12.35 -6.91
C ARG A 52 4.82 -13.05 -5.94
N THR A 53 5.10 -12.40 -4.82
CA THR A 53 5.94 -12.94 -3.73
C THR A 53 5.19 -12.90 -2.42
N THR A 54 5.31 -13.97 -1.63
CA THR A 54 4.74 -14.05 -0.28
C THR A 54 5.50 -13.16 0.69
N LEU A 55 4.78 -12.61 1.66
CA LEU A 55 5.32 -11.73 2.70
C LEU A 55 4.90 -12.28 4.07
N GLU A 56 5.87 -12.44 4.99
CA GLU A 56 5.61 -12.67 6.40
C GLU A 56 6.48 -11.73 7.24
N ALA A 57 5.87 -11.04 8.19
CA ALA A 57 6.55 -10.20 9.17
C ALA A 57 6.02 -10.51 10.58
N ARG A 58 6.89 -10.39 11.58
CA ARG A 58 6.54 -10.59 12.99
C ARG A 58 7.08 -9.44 13.83
N GLY A 59 6.37 -9.11 14.90
CA GLY A 59 6.81 -8.13 15.88
C GLY A 59 5.97 -8.20 17.14
N ASP A 60 6.56 -7.77 18.25
CA ASP A 60 5.89 -7.77 19.56
C ASP A 60 5.15 -6.43 19.82
N SER A 61 5.18 -5.52 18.83
CA SER A 61 4.41 -4.27 18.83
C SER A 61 4.10 -3.80 17.40
N PRO A 62 3.10 -2.90 17.22
CA PRO A 62 2.76 -2.36 15.89
C PRO A 62 3.92 -1.66 15.18
N ILE A 63 4.76 -0.94 15.93
CA ILE A 63 5.92 -0.24 15.36
C ILE A 63 6.96 -1.24 14.87
N GLN A 64 7.26 -2.29 15.64
CA GLN A 64 8.18 -3.33 15.20
C GLN A 64 7.68 -4.05 13.94
N LEU A 65 6.37 -4.33 13.86
CA LEU A 65 5.76 -4.93 12.68
C LEU A 65 5.93 -4.03 11.44
N ALA A 66 5.68 -2.72 11.57
CA ALA A 66 5.85 -1.77 10.47
C ALA A 66 7.30 -1.75 9.96
N ILE A 67 8.28 -1.75 10.87
CA ILE A 67 9.70 -1.82 10.50
C ILE A 67 10.03 -3.14 9.80
N ALA A 68 9.50 -4.27 10.28
CA ALA A 68 9.72 -5.58 9.67
C ALA A 68 9.10 -5.68 8.26
N LEU A 69 7.91 -5.10 8.05
CA LEU A 69 7.28 -4.99 6.73
C LEU A 69 8.10 -4.11 5.79
N ALA A 70 8.55 -2.94 6.25
CA ALA A 70 9.40 -2.04 5.46
C ALA A 70 10.71 -2.72 5.03
N ARG A 71 11.35 -3.48 5.93
CA ARG A 71 12.54 -4.27 5.61
C ARG A 71 12.26 -5.35 4.58
N SER A 72 11.09 -6.00 4.66
CA SER A 72 10.73 -7.04 3.69
C SER A 72 10.55 -6.44 2.29
N LEU A 73 10.00 -5.22 2.18
CA LEU A 73 9.88 -4.51 0.90
C LEU A 73 11.23 -4.19 0.26
N THR A 74 12.27 -3.89 1.04
CA THR A 74 13.61 -3.61 0.49
C THR A 74 14.38 -4.86 0.08
N GLN A 75 13.98 -6.03 0.60
CA GLN A 75 14.58 -7.34 0.29
C GLN A 75 13.92 -8.04 -0.90
N LEU A 76 12.81 -7.50 -1.42
CA LEU A 76 12.16 -8.05 -2.59
C LEU A 76 13.15 -7.99 -3.79
N PRO A 77 13.33 -9.10 -4.54
CA PRO A 77 14.08 -9.06 -5.79
C PRO A 77 13.48 -7.96 -6.65
N LYS A 78 14.31 -7.17 -7.37
CA LYS A 78 14.03 -5.88 -8.02
C LYS A 78 12.74 -5.81 -8.89
N LEU A 79 11.58 -6.01 -8.28
CA LEU A 79 10.22 -5.88 -8.81
C LEU A 79 9.93 -4.41 -9.17
N THR A 80 10.71 -3.48 -8.59
CA THR A 80 10.53 -2.04 -8.73
C THR A 80 11.47 -1.36 -9.74
N ALA A 81 12.63 -1.96 -10.05
CA ALA A 81 13.65 -1.26 -10.84
C ALA A 81 13.33 -1.20 -12.34
N ARG A 82 12.70 -2.22 -12.92
CA ARG A 82 12.38 -2.21 -14.36
C ARG A 82 11.13 -1.39 -14.68
N SER A 83 10.15 -1.38 -13.78
CA SER A 83 8.85 -0.74 -13.99
C SER A 83 8.94 0.79 -13.85
N ALA A 84 9.66 1.29 -12.83
CA ALA A 84 9.87 2.74 -12.64
C ALA A 84 10.74 3.37 -13.74
N LEU A 85 11.78 2.68 -14.20
CA LEU A 85 12.64 3.16 -15.29
C LEU A 85 11.89 3.24 -16.63
N ARG A 86 10.95 2.31 -16.92
CA ARG A 86 10.17 2.35 -18.15
C ARG A 86 9.15 3.50 -18.17
N GLY A 87 8.55 3.83 -17.03
CA GLY A 87 7.67 4.99 -16.89
C GLY A 87 8.40 6.33 -17.10
N LEU A 88 9.63 6.45 -16.59
CA LEU A 88 10.45 7.66 -16.77
C LEU A 88 11.05 7.79 -18.18
N LEU A 89 11.40 6.67 -18.83
CA LEU A 89 11.96 6.67 -20.19
C LEU A 89 10.87 6.81 -21.29
N GLY A 90 9.62 6.42 -21.01
CA GLY A 90 8.50 6.55 -21.94
C GLY A 90 7.99 7.99 -22.14
N GLY A 91 8.31 8.91 -21.22
CA GLY A 91 7.91 10.31 -21.29
C GLY A 91 8.72 11.17 -22.27
N ARG A 92 9.78 10.63 -22.90
CA ARG A 92 10.70 11.39 -23.77
C ARG A 92 10.40 11.26 -25.28
N LYS A 93 9.24 10.71 -25.65
CA LYS A 93 8.72 10.72 -27.03
C LYS A 93 7.35 11.39 -27.09
N LYS A 94 7.35 12.72 -27.04
CA LYS A 94 6.45 13.58 -27.82
C LYS A 94 7.19 14.87 -28.14
#